data_AF-A0A8T5FA83-F1
#
_entry.id   AF-A0A8T5FA83-F1
#
_cell.length_a   1.000
_cell.length_b   1.000
_cell.length_c   1.000
_cell.angle_alpha   90.00
_cell.angle_beta   90.00
_cell.angle_gamma   90.00
#
_symmetry.space_group_name_H-M   'P 1'
#
loop_
_entity.id
_entity.type
_entity.pdbx_description
1 polymer ?
#
loop_
_entity_poly.entity_id
_entity_poly.type
_entity_poly.pdbx_seq_one_letter_code
_entity_poly.pdbx_strand_id
1 'polypeptide(L)'
;MGVEIHYDHSGEIQEIKVIQKTDVIDINSIQIEKIESKCRADSSDELCVTTQLQMKFLEPLQGNVMAMKAIDFKGRSQITYLNDGFDISGDSLNPMKTMMIVGTEKYEGLIKVTQIAKYSDVWVAEDGRAFEMNEYFTPKLIEQSIQDKIDTRNNLDRYHSGFADYKELQVQNAIPQLLEYCPSCLDSFTDFDDSFAYEYPNELNKLDNPKIIQKMILENERAQKIMNYVLNPALKYQ
;
A
#
# COMPACT_ATOMS: atom_id res chain seq x y z
N MET A 1 3.06 4.79 21.79
CA MET A 1 3.41 3.71 22.74
C MET A 1 4.38 4.29 23.75
N GLY A 2 4.34 3.84 25.01
CA GLY A 2 5.27 4.33 26.01
C GLY A 2 5.15 3.66 27.37
N VAL A 3 6.04 4.03 28.28
CA VAL A 3 6.05 3.57 29.68
C VAL A 3 5.94 4.80 30.58
N GLU A 4 4.97 4.78 31.48
CA GLU A 4 4.82 5.75 32.56
C GLU A 4 5.35 5.17 33.87
N ILE A 5 6.10 5.98 34.61
CA ILE A 5 6.71 5.64 35.90
C ILE A 5 6.23 6.68 36.90
N HIS A 6 5.49 6.25 37.91
CA HIS A 6 4.89 7.12 38.92
C HIS A 6 5.71 7.04 40.20
N TYR A 7 6.08 8.20 40.72
CA TYR A 7 6.81 8.35 41.98
C TYR A 7 5.88 8.81 43.10
N ASP A 8 6.07 8.23 44.28
CA ASP A 8 5.38 8.66 45.48
C ASP A 8 6.01 9.93 46.08
N HIS A 9 5.46 10.36 47.23
CA HIS A 9 5.93 11.53 47.97
C HIS A 9 7.36 11.39 48.54
N SER A 10 7.84 10.15 48.69
CA SER A 10 9.19 9.82 49.13
C SER A 10 10.18 9.74 47.96
N GLY A 11 9.69 9.85 46.72
CA GLY A 11 10.49 9.68 45.51
C GLY A 11 10.79 8.21 45.19
N GLU A 12 10.01 7.28 45.75
CA GLU A 12 10.05 5.85 45.43
C GLU A 12 9.07 5.52 44.30
N ILE A 13 9.37 4.48 43.53
CA ILE A 13 8.52 4.06 42.41
C ILE A 13 7.26 3.40 42.98
N GLN A 14 6.12 4.02 42.72
CA GLN A 14 4.81 3.56 43.18
C GLN A 14 4.14 2.64 42.16
N GLU A 15 4.15 3.04 40.88
CA GLU A 15 3.43 2.35 39.81
C GLU A 15 4.20 2.47 38.50
N ILE A 16 4.13 1.39 37.70
CA ILE A 16 4.64 1.35 36.34
C ILE A 16 3.48 1.00 35.43
N LYS A 17 3.24 1.84 34.43
CA LYS A 17 2.14 1.65 33.49
C LYS A 17 2.65 1.65 32.06
N VAL A 18 2.42 0.54 31.37
CA VAL A 18 2.75 0.42 29.94
C VAL A 18 1.55 0.86 29.11
N ILE A 19 1.74 1.87 28.27
CA ILE A 19 0.74 2.39 27.34
C ILE A 19 1.03 1.82 25.95
N GLN A 20 0.35 0.73 25.63
CA GLN A 20 0.45 0.04 24.34
C GLN A 20 -0.93 -0.39 23.83
N LYS A 21 -1.10 -0.42 22.49
CA LYS A 21 -2.33 -0.90 21.83
C LYS A 21 -2.30 -2.41 21.56
N THR A 22 -1.10 -2.93 21.33
CA THR A 22 -0.79 -4.35 21.16
C THR A 22 0.34 -4.70 22.12
N ASP A 23 0.56 -5.99 22.36
CA ASP A 23 1.56 -6.47 23.31
C ASP A 23 2.99 -6.37 22.73
N VAL A 24 3.44 -5.14 22.50
CA VAL A 24 4.75 -4.82 21.93
C VAL A 24 5.86 -4.99 22.97
N ILE A 25 5.60 -4.61 24.21
CA ILE A 25 6.52 -4.75 25.34
C ILE A 25 6.01 -5.88 26.23
N ASP A 26 6.91 -6.80 26.60
CA ASP A 26 6.63 -7.81 27.63
C ASP A 26 6.64 -7.14 29.00
N ILE A 27 5.46 -6.95 29.58
CA ILE A 27 5.27 -6.28 30.88
C ILE A 27 6.04 -7.01 31.99
N ASN A 28 6.16 -8.34 31.92
CA ASN A 28 6.86 -9.13 32.93
C ASN A 28 8.39 -9.03 32.83
N SER A 29 8.90 -8.52 31.70
CA SER A 29 10.34 -8.31 31.50
C SER A 29 10.83 -6.97 32.06
N ILE A 30 9.94 -6.10 32.51
CA ILE A 30 10.26 -4.75 32.91
C ILE A 30 11.03 -4.77 34.23
N GLN A 31 12.24 -4.22 34.20
CA GLN A 31 13.05 -3.96 35.38
C GLN A 31 13.35 -2.47 35.45
N ILE A 32 13.12 -1.88 36.62
CA ILE A 32 13.36 -0.45 36.84
C ILE A 32 14.26 -0.29 38.05
N GLU A 33 15.28 0.53 37.86
CA GLU A 33 16.18 0.95 38.92
C GLU A 33 16.17 2.46 39.06
N LYS A 34 16.19 2.90 40.32
CA LYS A 34 16.32 4.30 40.72
C LYS A 34 17.78 4.53 41.08
N ILE A 35 18.42 5.50 40.43
CA ILE A 35 19.81 5.86 40.68
C ILE A 35 19.85 7.34 41.03
N GLU A 36 20.46 7.67 42.17
CA GLU A 36 20.75 9.06 42.51
C GLU A 36 21.94 9.53 41.67
N SER A 37 21.76 10.62 40.93
CA SER A 37 22.75 11.19 40.02
C SER A 37 22.80 12.70 40.17
N LYS A 38 23.80 13.35 39.56
CA LYS A 38 23.85 14.81 39.52
C LYS A 38 22.91 15.32 38.43
N CYS A 39 22.14 16.36 38.73
CA CYS A 39 21.25 16.98 37.73
C CYS A 39 22.02 17.59 36.55
N ARG A 40 23.25 18.08 36.79
CA ARG A 40 24.16 18.63 35.79
C ARG A 40 25.56 18.09 36.02
N ALA A 41 26.34 17.93 34.96
CA ALA A 41 27.72 17.43 35.05
C ALA A 41 28.58 18.30 36.00
N ASP A 42 28.31 19.61 36.03
CA ASP A 42 29.16 20.61 36.69
C ASP A 42 28.62 21.14 38.02
N SER A 43 27.43 20.71 38.47
CA SER A 43 26.89 21.12 39.78
C SER A 43 27.12 20.02 40.83
N SER A 44 27.67 20.40 41.99
CA SER A 44 27.85 19.49 43.13
C SER A 44 26.63 19.37 44.03
N ASP A 45 25.71 20.33 43.95
CA ASP A 45 24.74 20.56 45.03
C ASP A 45 23.31 20.11 44.67
N GLU A 46 23.03 19.83 43.39
CA GLU A 46 21.71 19.35 42.94
C GLU A 46 21.75 17.86 42.57
N LEU A 47 21.18 17.04 43.44
CA LEU A 47 20.94 15.62 43.21
C LEU A 47 19.60 15.42 42.48
N CYS A 48 19.65 14.66 41.40
CA CYS A 48 18.51 14.22 40.61
C CYS A 48 18.31 12.71 40.76
N VAL A 49 17.10 12.28 40.44
CA VAL A 49 16.78 10.86 40.31
C VAL A 49 16.87 10.50 38.83
N THR A 50 17.77 9.60 38.49
CA THR A 50 17.83 8.94 37.19
C THR A 50 17.09 7.61 37.27
N THR A 51 16.20 7.41 36.31
CA THR A 51 15.45 6.16 36.15
C THR A 51 16.08 5.33 35.06
N GLN A 52 16.56 4.13 35.39
CA GLN A 52 17.01 3.17 34.41
C GLN A 52 15.89 2.14 34.18
N LEU A 53 15.51 1.95 32.92
CA LEU A 53 14.44 1.05 32.51
C LEU A 53 15.01 0.01 31.55
N GLN A 54 14.85 -1.26 31.89
CA GLN A 54 15.18 -2.39 31.04
C GLN A 54 13.89 -3.13 30.70
N MET A 55 13.72 -3.52 29.44
CA MET A 55 12.54 -4.23 28.96
C MET A 55 12.86 -5.04 27.72
N LYS A 56 12.00 -6.01 27.40
CA LYS A 56 12.03 -6.76 26.14
C LYS A 56 10.88 -6.35 25.23
N PHE A 57 11.20 -6.22 23.95
CA PHE A 57 10.23 -6.02 22.89
C PHE A 57 9.88 -7.39 22.27
N LEU A 58 8.59 -7.66 22.13
CA LEU A 58 8.06 -8.87 21.49
C LEU A 58 7.77 -8.63 20.01
N GLU A 59 7.65 -7.38 19.58
CA GLU A 59 7.36 -7.00 18.20
C GLU A 59 8.16 -5.76 17.79
N PRO A 60 8.42 -5.57 16.49
CA PRO A 60 8.94 -4.31 15.99
C PRO A 60 7.95 -3.16 16.21
N LEU A 61 8.44 -1.92 16.19
CA LEU A 61 7.58 -0.73 16.33
C LEU A 61 6.96 -0.33 14.99
N GLN A 62 5.67 0.02 14.99
CA GLN A 62 5.00 0.56 13.80
C GLN A 62 5.57 1.92 13.37
N GLY A 63 5.86 2.77 14.35
CA GLY A 63 6.59 4.02 14.18
C GLY A 63 7.73 3.99 15.17
N ASN A 64 8.92 4.36 14.73
CA ASN A 64 10.17 4.37 15.50
C ASN A 64 10.14 5.44 16.60
N VAL A 65 9.06 5.50 17.38
CA VAL A 65 8.80 6.48 18.41
C VAL A 65 8.24 5.79 19.63
N MET A 66 8.96 5.91 20.73
CA MET A 66 8.53 5.49 22.06
C MET A 66 8.68 6.65 23.04
N ALA A 67 7.74 6.80 23.96
CA ALA A 67 7.84 7.79 25.03
C ALA A 67 8.08 7.11 26.38
N MET A 68 9.01 7.63 27.15
CA MET A 68 9.18 7.33 28.57
C MET A 68 8.73 8.54 29.36
N LYS A 69 7.85 8.36 30.34
CA LYS A 69 7.28 9.46 31.13
C LYS A 69 7.44 9.17 32.60
N ALA A 70 8.23 9.99 33.29
CA ALA A 70 8.32 10.00 34.74
C ALA A 70 7.33 11.02 35.30
N ILE A 71 6.52 10.63 36.29
CA ILE A 71 5.49 11.48 36.92
C ILE A 71 5.75 11.50 38.42
N ASP A 72 5.86 12.68 39.01
CA ASP A 72 6.02 12.81 40.46
C ASP A 72 4.67 12.81 41.20
N PHE A 73 4.73 12.75 42.54
CA PHE A 73 3.54 12.76 43.39
C PHE A 73 2.68 14.03 43.28
N LYS A 74 3.23 15.12 42.71
CA LYS A 74 2.50 16.37 42.44
C LYS A 74 1.89 16.38 41.03
N GLY A 75 2.04 15.29 40.28
CA GLY A 75 1.57 15.17 38.89
C GLY A 75 2.44 15.89 37.87
N ARG A 76 3.62 16.37 38.23
CA ARG A 76 4.57 16.97 37.28
C ARG A 76 5.24 15.83 36.50
N SER A 77 5.30 15.96 35.18
CA SER A 77 5.85 14.91 34.33
C SER A 77 7.03 15.37 33.50
N GLN A 78 8.05 14.53 33.42
CA GLN A 78 9.15 14.62 32.46
C GLN A 78 8.98 13.53 31.40
N ILE A 79 9.00 13.90 30.13
CA ILE A 79 8.86 12.95 29.01
C ILE A 79 10.16 12.94 28.21
N THR A 80 10.68 11.75 27.97
CA THR A 80 11.78 11.48 27.04
C THR A 80 11.22 10.72 25.86
N TYR A 81 11.39 11.26 24.66
CA TYR A 81 11.07 10.56 23.42
C TYR A 81 12.31 9.85 22.91
N LEU A 82 12.16 8.57 22.62
CA LEU A 82 13.07 7.81 21.79
C LEU A 82 12.50 7.89 20.39
N ASN A 83 13.08 8.71 19.52
CA ASN A 83 12.63 8.91 18.14
C ASN A 83 13.78 8.84 17.11
N ASP A 84 15.03 9.12 17.52
CA ASP A 84 16.20 9.11 16.64
C ASP A 84 17.29 8.18 17.20
N GLY A 85 17.94 7.42 16.31
CA GLY A 85 19.11 6.60 16.65
C GLY A 85 18.82 5.27 17.34
N PHE A 86 17.57 4.84 17.41
CA PHE A 86 17.19 3.50 17.86
C PHE A 86 16.29 2.83 16.81
N ASP A 87 16.52 1.53 16.60
CA ASP A 87 15.71 0.68 15.75
C ASP A 87 15.37 -0.58 16.53
N ILE A 88 14.10 -0.97 16.49
CA ILE A 88 13.61 -2.20 17.11
C ILE A 88 13.13 -3.07 15.96
N SER A 89 14.06 -3.86 15.45
CA SER A 89 13.86 -4.77 14.34
C SER A 89 13.91 -6.22 14.80
N GLY A 90 13.23 -7.09 14.05
CA GLY A 90 13.10 -8.51 14.34
C GLY A 90 11.70 -9.01 14.02
N ASP A 91 11.55 -10.34 14.00
CA ASP A 91 10.25 -10.98 13.81
C ASP A 91 9.38 -10.79 15.05
N SER A 92 8.08 -10.62 14.84
CA SER A 92 7.12 -10.60 15.96
C SER A 92 7.03 -11.99 16.58
N LEU A 93 7.13 -12.05 17.91
CA LEU A 93 6.92 -13.25 18.72
C LEU A 93 5.44 -13.46 19.06
N ASN A 94 4.58 -12.48 18.78
CA ASN A 94 3.15 -12.62 19.01
C ASN A 94 2.47 -13.33 17.83
N PRO A 95 1.31 -13.97 18.06
CA PRO A 95 0.52 -14.53 16.98
C PRO A 95 0.18 -13.47 15.90
N MET A 96 0.45 -13.81 14.64
CA MET A 96 0.10 -12.93 13.52
C MET A 96 -1.41 -12.76 13.41
N LYS A 97 -1.82 -11.57 12.96
CA LYS A 97 -3.24 -11.26 12.78
C LYS A 97 -3.84 -12.17 11.70
N THR A 98 -5.04 -12.67 11.95
CA THR A 98 -5.82 -13.47 11.00
C THR A 98 -7.14 -12.77 10.66
N MET A 99 -7.63 -12.95 9.44
CA MET A 99 -8.89 -12.38 8.98
C MET A 99 -9.60 -13.35 8.03
N MET A 100 -10.92 -13.29 7.98
CA MET A 100 -11.70 -13.99 6.95
C MET A 100 -11.92 -13.04 5.77
N ILE A 101 -11.60 -13.49 4.56
CA ILE A 101 -11.88 -12.77 3.32
C ILE A 101 -12.74 -13.61 2.39
N VAL A 102 -13.40 -12.96 1.43
CA VAL A 102 -14.12 -13.66 0.37
C VAL A 102 -13.10 -14.32 -0.56
N GLY A 103 -13.29 -15.62 -0.82
CA GLY A 103 -12.49 -16.38 -1.76
C GLY A 103 -12.58 -15.83 -3.18
N THR A 104 -11.51 -16.01 -3.95
CA THR A 104 -11.46 -15.56 -5.35
C THR A 104 -12.11 -16.55 -6.30
N GLU A 105 -12.26 -17.81 -5.88
CA GLU A 105 -12.86 -18.85 -6.70
C GLU A 105 -14.37 -18.97 -6.50
N LYS A 106 -15.04 -19.48 -7.54
CA LYS A 106 -16.49 -19.67 -7.50
C LYS A 106 -16.84 -20.72 -6.45
N TYR A 107 -17.76 -20.37 -5.55
CA TYR A 107 -18.25 -21.21 -4.45
C TYR A 107 -17.24 -21.49 -3.32
N GLU A 108 -16.11 -20.79 -3.29
CA GLU A 108 -15.09 -20.94 -2.26
C GLU A 108 -15.55 -20.40 -0.89
N GLY A 109 -16.43 -19.40 -0.89
CA GLY A 109 -16.97 -18.82 0.34
C GLY A 109 -15.98 -17.90 1.03
N LEU A 110 -15.80 -18.06 2.34
CA LEU A 110 -14.85 -17.28 3.14
C LEU A 110 -13.60 -18.10 3.43
N ILE A 111 -12.43 -17.53 3.15
CA ILE A 111 -11.12 -18.13 3.42
C ILE A 111 -10.42 -17.39 4.55
N LYS A 112 -9.63 -18.10 5.34
CA LYS A 112 -8.80 -17.52 6.40
C LYS A 112 -7.45 -17.12 5.83
N VAL A 113 -7.07 -15.88 6.06
CA VAL A 113 -5.73 -15.35 5.72
C VAL A 113 -4.99 -14.91 6.97
N THR A 114 -3.67 -15.07 6.95
CA THR A 114 -2.75 -14.69 8.02
C THR A 114 -1.74 -13.68 7.51
N GLN A 115 -1.49 -12.63 8.27
CA GLN A 115 -0.51 -11.61 7.94
C GLN A 115 0.91 -12.20 7.95
N ILE A 116 1.75 -11.92 6.94
CA ILE A 116 3.09 -12.53 6.86
C ILE A 116 4.08 -11.94 7.85
N ALA A 117 3.92 -10.65 8.16
CA ALA A 117 4.76 -9.91 9.08
C ALA A 117 3.93 -8.80 9.73
N LYS A 118 4.30 -8.40 10.94
CA LYS A 118 3.59 -7.33 11.65
C LYS A 118 3.64 -6.04 10.83
N TYR A 119 2.48 -5.40 10.64
CA TYR A 119 2.30 -4.19 9.81
C TYR A 119 2.51 -4.38 8.30
N SER A 120 2.69 -5.61 7.81
CA SER A 120 2.72 -5.88 6.37
C SER A 120 1.32 -5.83 5.76
N ASP A 121 1.22 -5.27 4.56
CA ASP A 121 -0.01 -5.31 3.78
C ASP A 121 -0.21 -6.66 3.07
N VAL A 122 0.73 -7.60 3.21
CA VAL A 122 0.68 -8.92 2.58
C VAL A 122 0.18 -9.99 3.55
N TRP A 123 -0.77 -10.77 3.06
CA TRP A 123 -1.48 -11.81 3.79
C TRP A 123 -1.50 -13.09 2.99
N VAL A 124 -1.40 -14.24 3.66
CA VAL A 124 -1.31 -15.55 3.02
C VAL A 124 -2.43 -16.45 3.52
N ALA A 125 -3.13 -17.11 2.59
CA ALA A 125 -4.12 -18.14 2.88
C ALA A 125 -3.44 -19.49 3.16
N GLU A 126 -4.19 -20.43 3.75
CA GLU A 126 -3.67 -21.77 4.08
C GLU A 126 -3.20 -22.56 2.84
N ASP A 127 -3.72 -22.25 1.66
CA ASP A 127 -3.33 -22.84 0.38
C ASP A 127 -2.11 -22.20 -0.29
N GLY A 128 -1.52 -21.17 0.35
CA GLY A 128 -0.35 -20.47 -0.14
C GLY A 128 -0.62 -19.28 -1.06
N ARG A 129 -1.89 -18.96 -1.38
CA ARG A 129 -2.22 -17.73 -2.12
C ARG A 129 -1.89 -16.51 -1.28
N ALA A 130 -1.25 -15.52 -1.90
CA ALA A 130 -0.91 -14.26 -1.26
C ALA A 130 -1.86 -13.14 -1.72
N PHE A 131 -2.25 -12.30 -0.78
CA PHE A 131 -3.17 -11.19 -0.95
C PHE A 131 -2.52 -9.91 -0.43
N GLU A 132 -2.59 -8.85 -1.22
CA GLU A 132 -2.26 -7.49 -0.82
C GLU A 132 -3.53 -6.81 -0.30
N MET A 133 -3.49 -6.28 0.91
CA MET A 133 -4.58 -5.54 1.53
C MET A 133 -4.38 -4.04 1.35
N ASN A 134 -5.42 -3.33 0.90
CA ASN A 134 -5.38 -1.87 0.88
C ASN A 134 -5.77 -1.27 2.26
N GLU A 135 -5.72 0.06 2.37
CA GLU A 135 -6.12 0.83 3.56
C GLU A 135 -7.56 0.56 4.02
N TYR A 136 -8.42 0.06 3.13
CA TYR A 136 -9.81 -0.29 3.38
C TYR A 136 -10.03 -1.79 3.62
N PHE A 137 -8.95 -2.56 3.84
CA PHE A 137 -8.99 -4.02 4.06
C PHE A 137 -9.67 -4.81 2.92
N THR A 138 -9.58 -4.31 1.69
CA THR A 138 -10.02 -5.05 0.50
C THR A 138 -8.86 -5.92 0.00
N PRO A 139 -9.06 -7.26 -0.10
CA PRO A 139 -8.02 -8.16 -0.56
C PRO A 139 -7.86 -8.06 -2.09
N LYS A 140 -6.61 -7.97 -2.53
CA LYS A 140 -6.22 -8.11 -3.93
C LYS A 140 -5.30 -9.31 -4.07
N LEU A 141 -5.69 -10.30 -4.87
CA LEU A 141 -4.84 -11.45 -5.14
C LEU A 141 -3.55 -10.97 -5.82
N ILE A 142 -2.40 -11.33 -5.25
CA ILE A 142 -1.09 -11.12 -5.86
C ILE A 142 -0.95 -12.22 -6.92
N GLU A 143 -1.28 -11.92 -8.18
CA GLU A 143 -1.21 -12.88 -9.29
C GLU A 143 0.17 -13.56 -9.36
N GLN A 144 0.25 -14.83 -8.98
CA GLN A 144 1.32 -15.74 -9.42
C GLN A 144 0.83 -16.50 -10.65
N SER A 145 0.83 -15.82 -11.80
CA SER A 145 1.36 -16.31 -13.07
C SER A 145 0.82 -15.45 -14.21
N ILE A 146 1.71 -15.13 -15.15
CA ILE A 146 1.36 -14.45 -16.40
C ILE A 146 0.55 -15.39 -17.32
N GLN A 147 0.29 -16.65 -16.93
CA GLN A 147 -0.32 -17.66 -17.81
C GLN A 147 -1.73 -17.28 -18.28
N ASP A 148 -2.52 -16.57 -17.47
CA ASP A 148 -3.83 -16.05 -17.89
C ASP A 148 -3.74 -14.87 -18.87
N LYS A 149 -2.55 -14.26 -18.99
CA LYS A 149 -2.21 -13.22 -19.97
C LYS A 149 -1.42 -13.77 -21.16
N ILE A 150 -1.11 -15.06 -21.18
CA ILE A 150 -0.56 -15.74 -22.35
C ILE A 150 -1.74 -16.20 -23.19
N ASP A 151 -1.72 -15.81 -24.45
CA ASP A 151 -2.63 -16.24 -25.50
C ASP A 151 -2.64 -17.77 -25.63
N THR A 152 -3.45 -18.41 -24.80
CA THR A 152 -3.66 -19.87 -24.77
C THR A 152 -4.97 -20.27 -25.43
N ARG A 153 -5.77 -19.28 -25.86
CA ARG A 153 -7.06 -19.48 -26.54
C ARG A 153 -6.85 -19.72 -28.02
N ASN A 154 -7.84 -20.34 -28.67
CA ASN A 154 -7.82 -20.52 -30.11
C ASN A 154 -7.77 -19.14 -30.81
N ASN A 155 -7.00 -19.01 -31.89
CA ASN A 155 -6.81 -17.77 -32.65
C ASN A 155 -8.10 -17.22 -33.32
N LEU A 156 -9.21 -17.93 -33.15
CA LEU A 156 -10.57 -17.51 -33.50
C LEU A 156 -11.17 -16.49 -32.51
N ASP A 157 -10.63 -16.36 -31.29
CA ASP A 157 -11.08 -15.36 -30.31
C ASP A 157 -10.61 -13.96 -30.74
N ARG A 158 -11.51 -12.97 -30.74
CA ARG A 158 -11.22 -11.58 -31.13
C ARG A 158 -10.17 -10.91 -30.25
N TYR A 159 -9.97 -11.43 -29.04
CA TYR A 159 -9.01 -10.90 -28.07
C TYR A 159 -7.63 -11.56 -28.17
N HIS A 160 -7.45 -12.55 -29.07
CA HIS A 160 -6.17 -13.23 -29.26
C HIS A 160 -5.23 -12.43 -30.17
N SER A 161 -3.93 -12.36 -29.85
CA SER A 161 -2.93 -11.61 -30.64
C SER A 161 -2.87 -12.04 -32.11
N GLY A 162 -2.97 -13.35 -32.37
CA GLY A 162 -3.03 -13.93 -33.73
C GLY A 162 -4.38 -13.80 -34.47
N PHE A 163 -5.37 -13.11 -33.91
CA PHE A 163 -6.67 -12.93 -34.58
C PHE A 163 -6.58 -12.11 -35.87
N ALA A 164 -5.63 -11.17 -35.92
CA ALA A 164 -5.37 -10.35 -37.12
C ALA A 164 -4.98 -11.22 -38.32
N ASP A 165 -4.05 -12.16 -38.12
CA ASP A 165 -3.59 -13.09 -39.16
C ASP A 165 -4.70 -14.02 -39.64
N TYR A 166 -5.53 -14.52 -38.71
CA TYR A 166 -6.71 -15.32 -39.05
C TYR A 166 -7.70 -14.53 -39.93
N LYS A 167 -7.98 -13.27 -39.56
CA LYS A 167 -8.86 -12.38 -40.35
C LYS A 167 -8.32 -12.19 -41.76
N GLU A 168 -7.02 -11.95 -41.90
CA GLU A 168 -6.38 -11.77 -43.21
C GLU A 168 -6.49 -13.04 -44.07
N LEU A 169 -6.24 -14.22 -43.49
CA LEU A 169 -6.39 -15.50 -44.19
C LEU A 169 -7.84 -15.73 -44.67
N GLN A 170 -8.84 -15.39 -43.85
CA GLN A 170 -10.24 -15.50 -44.27
C GLN A 170 -10.58 -14.55 -45.43
N VAL A 171 -10.04 -13.33 -45.41
CA VAL A 171 -10.20 -12.37 -46.51
C VAL A 171 -9.54 -12.92 -47.79
N GLN A 172 -8.33 -13.44 -47.71
CA GLN A 172 -7.62 -14.03 -48.85
C GLN A 172 -8.35 -15.24 -49.44
N ASN A 173 -9.04 -16.04 -48.63
CA ASN A 173 -9.86 -17.16 -49.10
C ASN A 173 -11.19 -16.70 -49.70
N ALA A 174 -11.79 -15.64 -49.16
CA ALA A 174 -13.10 -15.15 -49.59
C ALA A 174 -13.03 -14.36 -50.90
N ILE A 175 -11.96 -13.60 -51.14
CA ILE A 175 -11.80 -12.75 -52.34
C ILE A 175 -11.90 -13.56 -53.65
N PRO A 176 -11.14 -14.66 -53.85
CA PRO A 176 -11.23 -15.45 -55.07
C PRO A 176 -12.62 -16.05 -55.28
N GLN A 177 -13.24 -16.56 -54.20
CA GLN A 177 -14.60 -17.10 -54.27
C GLN A 177 -15.62 -16.02 -54.66
N LEU A 178 -15.52 -14.84 -54.08
CA LEU A 178 -16.37 -13.71 -54.43
C LEU A 178 -16.22 -13.32 -55.91
N LEU A 179 -14.98 -13.30 -56.42
CA LEU A 179 -14.68 -12.97 -57.81
C LEU A 179 -15.14 -14.05 -58.82
N GLU A 180 -15.24 -15.32 -58.41
CA GLU A 180 -15.85 -16.37 -59.23
C GLU A 180 -17.35 -16.11 -59.47
N TYR A 181 -18.06 -15.65 -58.44
CA TYR A 181 -19.49 -15.35 -58.55
C TYR A 181 -19.77 -13.94 -59.09
N CYS A 182 -18.89 -12.98 -58.82
CA CYS A 182 -19.05 -11.59 -59.18
C CYS A 182 -17.70 -10.94 -59.49
N PRO A 183 -17.25 -11.00 -60.76
CA PRO A 183 -15.95 -10.47 -61.18
C PRO A 183 -15.78 -8.97 -60.94
N SER A 184 -16.88 -8.21 -60.91
CA SER A 184 -16.89 -6.75 -60.72
C SER A 184 -17.23 -6.31 -59.30
N CYS A 185 -17.40 -7.21 -58.33
CA CYS A 185 -17.77 -6.84 -56.96
C CYS A 185 -16.63 -6.19 -56.15
N LEU A 186 -15.39 -6.23 -56.67
CA LEU A 186 -14.24 -5.54 -56.10
C LEU A 186 -13.84 -4.28 -56.89
N ASP A 187 -14.50 -4.02 -58.02
CA ASP A 187 -14.31 -2.76 -58.73
C ASP A 187 -14.90 -1.66 -57.85
N SER A 188 -14.05 -0.69 -57.52
CA SER A 188 -14.38 0.56 -56.84
C SER A 188 -15.83 0.96 -57.07
N PHE A 189 -16.60 1.06 -55.99
CA PHE A 189 -17.89 1.74 -56.01
C PHE A 189 -17.65 3.16 -56.52
N THR A 190 -17.76 3.36 -57.84
CA THR A 190 -18.09 4.65 -58.41
C THR A 190 -19.43 4.98 -57.78
N ASP A 191 -19.39 5.97 -56.89
CA ASP A 191 -20.47 6.53 -56.10
C ASP A 191 -21.85 6.04 -56.54
N PHE A 192 -22.48 5.21 -55.70
CA PHE A 192 -23.92 5.06 -55.80
C PHE A 192 -24.53 6.42 -55.46
N ASP A 193 -24.92 7.19 -56.47
CA ASP A 193 -25.58 8.51 -56.33
C ASP A 193 -26.82 8.46 -55.41
N ASP A 194 -27.35 7.26 -55.10
CA ASP A 194 -28.51 7.03 -54.24
C ASP A 194 -28.19 6.28 -52.92
N SER A 195 -26.94 6.20 -52.47
CA SER A 195 -26.66 5.73 -51.11
C SER A 195 -26.81 6.87 -50.11
N PHE A 196 -27.96 6.96 -49.45
CA PHE A 196 -28.13 7.82 -48.29
C PHE A 196 -27.39 7.21 -47.09
N ALA A 197 -26.16 7.66 -46.87
CA ALA A 197 -25.56 7.57 -45.55
C ALA A 197 -26.21 8.62 -44.64
N TYR A 198 -26.66 8.23 -43.45
CA TYR A 198 -26.86 9.21 -42.40
C TYR A 198 -25.47 9.79 -42.09
N GLU A 199 -25.20 11.01 -42.55
CA GLU A 199 -24.12 11.82 -41.99
C GLU A 199 -24.46 12.04 -40.52
N TYR A 200 -23.92 11.19 -39.65
CA TYR A 200 -23.87 11.51 -38.24
C TYR A 200 -23.09 12.82 -38.13
N PRO A 201 -23.63 13.82 -37.39
CA PRO A 201 -22.91 15.07 -37.20
C PRO A 201 -21.51 14.73 -36.69
N ASN A 202 -20.49 15.32 -37.32
CA ASN A 202 -19.08 15.14 -36.97
C ASN A 202 -18.97 14.95 -35.45
N GLU A 203 -18.53 13.76 -35.03
CA GLU A 203 -18.29 13.52 -33.62
C GLU A 203 -17.36 14.64 -33.15
N LEU A 204 -17.88 15.50 -32.27
CA LEU A 204 -17.06 16.51 -31.61
C LEU A 204 -15.97 15.74 -30.88
N ASN A 205 -14.76 15.74 -31.44
CA ASN A 205 -13.64 15.10 -30.81
C ASN A 205 -13.51 15.76 -29.44
N LYS A 206 -13.52 14.96 -28.37
CA LYS A 206 -13.43 15.49 -27.00
C LYS A 206 -12.18 16.36 -26.82
N LEU A 207 -11.17 16.15 -27.66
CA LEU A 207 -9.94 16.92 -27.73
C LEU A 207 -10.10 18.31 -28.37
N ASP A 208 -11.17 18.58 -29.10
CA ASP A 208 -11.45 19.91 -29.69
C ASP A 208 -12.18 20.84 -28.71
N ASN A 209 -12.61 20.33 -27.55
CA ASN A 209 -13.26 21.13 -26.53
C ASN A 209 -12.20 21.92 -25.72
N PRO A 210 -12.18 23.26 -25.79
CA PRO A 210 -11.15 24.07 -25.14
C PRO A 210 -11.13 23.90 -23.62
N LYS A 211 -12.26 23.56 -22.98
CA LYS A 211 -12.32 23.28 -21.54
C LYS A 211 -11.63 21.96 -21.17
N ILE A 212 -11.67 20.96 -22.07
CA ILE A 212 -11.02 19.67 -21.85
C ILE A 212 -9.51 19.80 -22.06
N ILE A 213 -9.08 20.54 -23.09
CA ILE A 213 -7.66 20.87 -23.32
C ILE A 213 -7.08 21.59 -22.10
N GLN A 214 -7.76 22.62 -21.59
CA GLN A 214 -7.28 23.36 -20.41
C GLN A 214 -7.15 22.49 -19.17
N LYS A 215 -8.11 21.59 -18.92
CA LYS A 215 -8.02 20.63 -17.81
C LYS A 215 -6.84 19.68 -17.98
N MET A 216 -6.60 19.20 -19.19
CA MET A 216 -5.51 18.26 -19.49
C MET A 216 -4.14 18.92 -19.29
N ILE A 217 -3.98 20.17 -19.73
CA ILE A 217 -2.76 20.96 -19.51
C ILE A 217 -2.53 21.17 -18.00
N LEU A 218 -3.56 21.57 -17.25
CA LEU A 218 -3.47 21.79 -15.81
C LEU A 218 -3.05 20.52 -15.05
N GLU A 219 -3.65 19.39 -15.39
CA GLU A 219 -3.30 18.11 -14.75
C GLU A 219 -1.90 17.63 -15.15
N ASN A 220 -1.46 17.90 -16.38
CA ASN A 220 -0.09 17.60 -16.80
C ASN A 220 0.94 18.48 -16.05
N GLU A 221 0.67 19.77 -15.84
CA GLU A 221 1.52 20.64 -15.01
C GLU A 221 1.60 20.16 -13.56
N ARG A 222 0.48 19.70 -12.98
CA ARG A 222 0.45 19.11 -11.64
C ARG A 222 1.29 17.83 -11.58
N ALA A 223 1.13 16.95 -12.55
CA ALA A 223 1.89 15.71 -12.65
C ALA A 223 3.39 15.97 -12.78
N GLN A 224 3.80 16.95 -13.60
CA GLN A 224 5.21 17.35 -13.73
C GLN A 224 5.78 17.92 -12.43
N LYS A 225 5.02 18.73 -11.69
CA LYS A 225 5.46 19.21 -10.37
C LYS A 225 5.67 18.05 -9.40
N ILE A 226 4.71 17.13 -9.33
CA ILE A 226 4.82 15.92 -8.49
C ILE A 226 6.03 15.08 -8.90
N MET A 227 6.22 14.86 -10.19
CA MET A 227 7.37 14.12 -10.72
C MET A 227 8.71 14.77 -10.36
N ASN A 228 8.80 16.10 -10.45
CA ASN A 228 10.00 16.84 -10.05
C ASN A 228 10.28 16.71 -8.54
N TYR A 229 9.25 16.67 -7.69
CA TYR A 229 9.41 16.38 -6.26
C TYR A 229 9.86 14.95 -5.99
N VAL A 230 9.38 13.98 -6.78
CA VAL A 230 9.78 12.56 -6.67
C VAL A 230 11.24 12.38 -7.11
N LEU A 231 11.65 13.05 -8.19
CA LEU A 231 13.01 12.93 -8.74
C LEU A 231 14.04 13.76 -7.99
N ASN A 232 13.64 14.83 -7.28
CA ASN A 232 14.56 15.68 -6.53
C ASN A 232 13.95 16.15 -5.19
N PRO A 233 14.04 15.34 -4.12
CA PRO A 233 13.37 15.61 -2.84
C PRO A 233 13.87 16.85 -2.09
N ALA A 234 14.99 17.46 -2.51
CA ALA A 234 15.54 18.69 -1.94
C ALA A 234 14.72 19.96 -2.26
N LEU A 235 13.80 19.93 -3.24
CA LEU A 235 12.95 21.08 -3.61
C LEU A 235 11.75 21.29 -2.67
N LYS A 236 11.57 20.46 -1.63
CA LYS A 236 10.43 20.54 -0.70
C LYS A 236 10.56 21.67 0.35
N TYR A 237 11.72 22.34 0.42
CA TYR A 237 12.06 23.31 1.46
C TYR A 237 12.55 24.68 0.94
N GLN A 238 12.23 25.04 -0.30
CA GLN A 238 12.28 26.43 -0.80
C GLN A 238 10.86 26.91 -1.11
#